data_AF-A0A3A8WMN8-F1
#
_entry.id   AF-A0A3A8WMN8-F1
#
_cell.length_a   1.000
_cell.length_b   1.000
_cell.length_c   1.000
_cell.angle_alpha   90.00
_cell.angle_beta   90.00
_cell.angle_gamma   90.00
#
_symmetry.space_group_name_H-M   'P 1'
#
loop_
_entity.id
_entity.type
_entity.pdbx_description
1 polymer ?
#
loop_
_entity_poly.entity_id
_entity_poly.type
_entity_poly.pdbx_seq_one_letter_code
_entity_poly.pdbx_strand_id
1 'polypeptide(L)'
;MAYEKYVYSRINWINKSDGLKTPLGKTNLNRMDSAIYNIAEKLDIAYTEISAKKFDKADAGKVITEMPTWDSDTGILNIKFYDGTEFLIDFNIEKIPVSFSMDSSGVITMETADGTKWTADIGEVIPDYVFCDSDRVTFTKTKNPDGSYSVSADIKKGSITEDYLRPDYLADITVQASSAQASAKSASDSADNAAYDAQLAQSYAVGGSGIREGEDSDNAKKYAEDAKASSDVSKECVTQVVEKGNEAVDMINNAWDVATPNFVVNLATGHLMYEGGRFVFAVKEGTGHLEWGLVV
;
A
#
# COMPACT_ATOMS: atom_id res chain seq x y z
N MET A 1 -95.57 -31.16 -48.72
CA MET A 1 -96.98 -30.95 -48.35
C MET A 1 -97.01 -30.40 -46.94
N ALA A 2 -97.77 -29.34 -46.68
CA ALA A 2 -97.95 -28.81 -45.32
C ALA A 2 -98.75 -29.83 -44.48
N TYR A 3 -98.47 -29.92 -43.18
CA TYR A 3 -99.27 -30.75 -42.28
C TYR A 3 -100.65 -30.14 -42.12
N GLU A 4 -101.69 -30.96 -42.29
CA GLU A 4 -103.07 -30.59 -42.04
C GLU A 4 -103.57 -31.41 -40.86
N LYS A 5 -104.01 -30.73 -39.79
CA LYS A 5 -104.51 -31.38 -38.59
C LYS A 5 -105.78 -32.16 -38.93
N TYR A 6 -105.74 -33.47 -38.74
CA TYR A 6 -106.92 -34.31 -38.86
C TYR A 6 -107.66 -34.40 -37.52
N VAL A 7 -108.86 -33.84 -37.47
CA VAL A 7 -109.74 -33.94 -36.30
C VAL A 7 -110.72 -35.10 -36.50
N TYR A 8 -110.46 -36.23 -35.85
CA TYR A 8 -111.38 -37.35 -35.86
C TYR A 8 -112.51 -37.11 -34.84
N SER A 9 -113.75 -37.13 -35.30
CA SER A 9 -114.92 -37.12 -34.41
C SER A 9 -115.39 -38.54 -34.16
N ARG A 10 -115.49 -38.91 -32.89
CA ARG A 10 -115.91 -40.25 -32.49
C ARG A 10 -117.33 -40.55 -32.96
N ILE A 11 -117.52 -41.72 -33.56
CA ILE A 11 -118.81 -42.15 -34.11
C ILE A 11 -119.75 -42.59 -32.98
N ASN A 12 -119.22 -43.05 -31.84
CA ASN A 12 -119.98 -43.52 -30.68
C ASN A 12 -121.04 -44.57 -31.05
N TRP A 13 -120.59 -45.67 -31.63
CA TRP A 13 -121.40 -46.78 -32.10
C TRP A 13 -122.38 -47.30 -31.05
N ILE A 14 -123.63 -47.54 -31.49
CA ILE A 14 -124.70 -48.16 -30.69
C ILE A 14 -125.09 -49.51 -31.29
N ASN A 15 -125.56 -50.43 -30.45
CA ASN A 15 -126.07 -51.71 -30.95
C ASN A 15 -127.43 -51.50 -31.62
N LYS A 16 -127.68 -52.22 -32.72
CA LYS A 16 -129.03 -52.28 -33.32
C LYS A 16 -130.06 -52.91 -32.36
N SER A 17 -129.63 -53.83 -31.51
CA SER A 17 -130.41 -54.42 -30.41
C SER A 17 -129.46 -54.91 -29.31
N ASP A 18 -129.80 -54.65 -28.04
CA ASP A 18 -128.93 -55.02 -26.90
C ASP A 18 -128.88 -56.53 -26.61
N GLY A 19 -129.79 -57.32 -27.20
CA GLY A 19 -129.82 -58.79 -27.03
C GLY A 19 -128.84 -59.56 -27.93
N LEU A 20 -128.27 -58.93 -28.96
CA LEU A 20 -127.37 -59.56 -29.92
C LEU A 20 -125.91 -59.28 -29.54
N LYS A 21 -125.20 -60.30 -29.05
CA LYS A 21 -123.75 -60.24 -28.82
C LYS A 21 -123.01 -60.73 -30.06
N THR A 22 -122.40 -59.81 -30.81
CA THR A 22 -121.52 -60.13 -31.94
C THR A 22 -120.12 -59.57 -31.68
N PRO A 23 -119.07 -60.13 -32.33
CA PRO A 23 -117.73 -59.53 -32.29
C PRO A 23 -117.70 -58.06 -32.75
N LEU A 24 -118.65 -57.64 -33.59
CA LEU A 24 -118.84 -56.27 -34.08
C LEU A 24 -119.87 -55.46 -33.26
N GLY A 25 -119.97 -55.71 -31.95
CA GLY A 25 -120.85 -54.95 -31.06
C GLY A 25 -120.28 -53.58 -30.63
N LYS A 26 -121.14 -52.72 -30.02
CA LYS A 26 -120.82 -51.35 -29.58
C LYS A 26 -119.52 -51.23 -28.79
N THR A 27 -119.23 -52.20 -27.92
CA THR A 27 -118.03 -52.19 -27.08
C THR A 27 -116.75 -52.31 -27.92
N ASN A 28 -116.68 -53.25 -28.87
CA ASN A 28 -115.47 -53.47 -29.67
C ASN A 28 -115.29 -52.36 -30.71
N LEU A 29 -116.38 -51.91 -31.35
CA LEU A 29 -116.33 -50.81 -32.30
C LEU A 29 -115.93 -49.49 -31.63
N ASN A 30 -116.45 -49.19 -30.44
CA ASN A 30 -116.05 -48.00 -29.70
C ASN A 30 -114.62 -48.07 -29.13
N ARG A 31 -114.07 -49.27 -28.91
CA ARG A 31 -112.63 -49.42 -28.60
C ARG A 31 -111.76 -49.05 -29.78
N MET A 32 -112.11 -49.51 -30.99
CA MET A 32 -111.40 -49.15 -32.23
C MET A 32 -111.54 -47.66 -32.56
N ASP A 33 -112.76 -47.13 -32.48
CA ASP A 33 -113.08 -45.70 -32.67
C ASP A 33 -112.31 -44.80 -31.67
N SER A 34 -112.21 -45.22 -30.39
CA SER A 34 -111.36 -44.55 -29.40
C SER A 34 -109.88 -44.63 -29.75
N ALA A 35 -109.38 -45.78 -30.22
CA ALA A 35 -107.99 -45.92 -30.63
C ALA A 35 -107.65 -44.98 -31.80
N ILE A 36 -108.54 -44.88 -32.80
CA ILE A 36 -108.38 -43.97 -33.94
C ILE A 36 -108.35 -42.51 -33.47
N TYR A 37 -109.27 -42.12 -32.57
CA TYR A 37 -109.29 -40.79 -31.96
C TYR A 37 -107.95 -40.44 -31.27
N ASN A 38 -107.47 -41.34 -30.40
CA ASN A 38 -106.21 -41.14 -29.68
C ASN A 38 -104.99 -41.09 -30.60
N ILE A 39 -104.98 -41.87 -31.69
CA ILE A 39 -103.91 -41.82 -32.68
C ILE A 39 -103.91 -40.46 -33.38
N ALA A 40 -105.08 -39.94 -33.78
CA ALA A 40 -105.20 -38.64 -34.41
C ALA A 40 -104.69 -37.51 -33.49
N GLU A 41 -105.05 -37.51 -32.20
CA GLU A 41 -104.53 -36.53 -31.23
C GLU A 41 -103.01 -36.65 -31.02
N LYS A 42 -102.48 -37.88 -30.87
CA LYS A 42 -101.04 -38.08 -30.67
C LYS A 42 -100.19 -37.70 -31.88
N LEU A 43 -100.71 -37.87 -33.09
CA LEU A 43 -100.03 -37.45 -34.33
C LEU A 43 -99.85 -35.93 -34.39
N ASP A 44 -100.85 -35.17 -33.93
CA ASP A 44 -100.78 -33.69 -33.86
C ASP A 44 -99.73 -33.22 -32.84
N ILE A 45 -99.71 -33.84 -31.65
CA ILE A 45 -98.71 -33.56 -30.62
C ILE A 45 -97.31 -33.91 -31.12
N ALA A 46 -97.12 -35.11 -31.69
CA ALA A 46 -95.83 -35.55 -32.20
C ALA A 46 -95.33 -34.64 -33.32
N TYR A 47 -96.20 -34.23 -34.24
CA TYR A 47 -95.83 -33.30 -35.30
C TYR A 47 -95.40 -31.93 -34.73
N THR A 48 -96.16 -31.41 -33.77
CA THR A 48 -95.86 -30.12 -33.14
C THR A 48 -94.53 -30.17 -32.38
N GLU A 49 -94.29 -31.23 -31.59
CA GLU A 49 -93.03 -31.42 -30.87
C GLU A 49 -91.84 -31.57 -31.82
N ILE A 50 -91.96 -32.37 -32.88
CA ILE A 50 -90.92 -32.51 -33.90
C ILE A 50 -90.67 -31.15 -34.57
N SER A 51 -91.72 -30.40 -34.90
CA SER A 51 -91.55 -29.09 -35.55
C SER A 51 -90.94 -28.04 -34.62
N ALA A 52 -91.12 -28.14 -33.30
CA ALA A 52 -90.51 -27.24 -32.33
C ALA A 52 -89.07 -27.63 -31.96
N LYS A 53 -88.72 -28.93 -32.04
CA LYS A 53 -87.39 -29.45 -31.67
C LYS A 53 -86.47 -29.70 -32.87
N LYS A 54 -86.98 -29.70 -34.10
CA LYS A 54 -86.15 -29.83 -35.29
C LYS A 54 -85.17 -28.65 -35.37
N PHE A 55 -83.97 -28.94 -35.85
CA PHE A 55 -82.99 -27.91 -36.13
C PHE A 55 -83.56 -26.93 -37.16
N ASP A 56 -83.67 -25.65 -36.80
CA ASP A 56 -84.17 -24.61 -37.70
C ASP A 56 -83.04 -24.10 -38.60
N LYS A 57 -83.38 -23.75 -39.84
CA LYS A 57 -82.47 -23.04 -40.75
C LYS A 57 -82.03 -21.69 -40.15
N ALA A 58 -82.86 -21.06 -39.32
CA ALA A 58 -82.50 -19.83 -38.61
C ALA A 58 -81.32 -20.05 -37.63
N ASP A 59 -81.22 -21.23 -37.03
CA ASP A 59 -80.14 -21.59 -36.10
C ASP A 59 -78.90 -22.18 -36.79
N ALA A 60 -79.02 -22.49 -38.09
CA ALA A 60 -77.94 -23.03 -38.91
C ALA A 60 -76.72 -22.11 -39.01
N GLY A 61 -76.89 -20.79 -38.92
CA GLY A 61 -75.80 -19.83 -39.04
C GLY A 61 -74.67 -20.00 -38.01
N LYS A 62 -74.90 -20.70 -36.89
CA LYS A 62 -73.84 -21.01 -35.90
C LYS A 62 -73.18 -22.37 -36.09
N VAL A 63 -73.60 -23.14 -37.09
CA VAL A 63 -73.03 -24.43 -37.41
C VAL A 63 -71.83 -24.23 -38.31
N ILE A 64 -70.74 -24.89 -37.94
CA ILE A 64 -69.52 -24.96 -38.76
C ILE A 64 -69.80 -25.90 -39.94
N THR A 65 -69.63 -25.40 -41.15
CA THR A 65 -69.94 -26.12 -42.39
C THR A 65 -68.81 -26.99 -42.89
N GLU A 66 -67.57 -26.64 -42.56
CA GLU A 66 -66.35 -27.28 -43.05
C GLU A 66 -65.36 -27.46 -41.90
N MET A 67 -64.42 -28.40 -42.04
CA MET A 67 -63.35 -28.52 -41.05
C MET A 67 -62.54 -27.20 -40.99
N PRO A 68 -62.28 -26.65 -39.79
CA PRO A 68 -61.43 -25.47 -39.66
C PRO A 68 -60.07 -25.68 -40.33
N THR A 69 -59.58 -24.65 -41.01
CA THR A 69 -58.29 -24.71 -41.72
C THR A 69 -57.24 -23.92 -40.98
N TRP A 70 -56.03 -24.49 -40.87
CA TRP A 70 -54.87 -23.87 -40.23
C TRP A 70 -53.83 -23.48 -41.29
N ASP A 71 -53.40 -22.22 -41.26
CA ASP A 71 -52.24 -21.74 -42.00
C ASP A 71 -51.02 -21.75 -41.07
N SER A 72 -50.01 -22.58 -41.36
CA SER A 72 -48.79 -22.69 -40.55
C SER A 72 -47.80 -21.56 -40.76
N ASP A 73 -47.93 -20.81 -41.85
CA ASP A 73 -47.01 -19.74 -42.20
C ASP A 73 -47.49 -18.41 -41.61
N THR A 74 -48.81 -18.20 -41.56
CA THR A 74 -49.42 -16.99 -40.97
C THR A 74 -50.03 -17.20 -39.59
N GLY A 75 -50.16 -18.44 -39.11
CA GLY A 75 -50.78 -18.74 -37.81
C GLY A 75 -52.28 -18.47 -37.71
N ILE A 76 -52.98 -18.38 -38.84
CA ILE A 76 -54.41 -18.09 -38.88
C ILE A 76 -55.22 -19.39 -38.88
N LEU A 77 -56.14 -19.51 -37.94
CA LEU A 77 -57.20 -20.52 -37.92
C LEU A 77 -58.49 -19.91 -38.50
N ASN A 78 -58.97 -20.44 -39.62
CA ASN A 78 -60.21 -20.02 -40.25
C ASN A 78 -61.35 -21.00 -39.94
N ILE A 79 -62.47 -20.47 -39.44
CA ILE A 79 -63.71 -21.21 -39.20
C ILE A 79 -64.80 -20.63 -40.11
N LYS A 80 -65.38 -21.48 -40.96
CA LYS A 80 -66.51 -21.13 -41.83
C LYS A 80 -67.82 -21.60 -41.24
N PHE A 81 -68.79 -20.69 -41.19
CA PHE A 81 -70.14 -20.97 -40.75
C PHE A 81 -71.08 -21.24 -41.94
N TYR A 82 -72.21 -21.89 -41.65
CA TYR A 82 -73.21 -22.24 -42.65
C TYR A 82 -73.81 -21.05 -43.40
N ASP A 83 -73.84 -19.88 -42.78
CA ASP A 83 -74.31 -18.64 -43.42
C ASP A 83 -73.27 -18.02 -44.38
N GLY A 84 -72.09 -18.63 -44.50
CA GLY A 84 -70.99 -18.16 -45.32
C GLY A 84 -70.08 -17.14 -44.64
N THR A 85 -70.33 -16.79 -43.37
CA THR A 85 -69.43 -15.93 -42.60
C THR A 85 -68.19 -16.69 -42.16
N GLU A 86 -67.09 -15.95 -42.00
CA GLU A 86 -65.81 -16.47 -41.54
C GLU A 86 -65.45 -15.84 -40.18
N PHE A 87 -64.89 -16.67 -39.30
CA PHE A 87 -64.27 -16.22 -38.07
C PHE A 87 -62.80 -16.63 -38.08
N LEU A 88 -61.93 -15.63 -38.05
CA LEU A 88 -60.49 -15.80 -38.12
C LEU A 88 -59.90 -15.59 -36.73
N ILE A 89 -59.10 -16.55 -36.28
CA ILE A 89 -58.29 -16.44 -35.06
C ILE A 89 -56.83 -16.40 -35.49
N ASP A 90 -56.17 -15.28 -35.20
CA ASP A 90 -54.76 -15.09 -35.49
C ASP A 90 -53.92 -15.32 -34.22
N PHE A 91 -53.08 -16.36 -34.25
CA PHE A 91 -52.19 -16.70 -33.14
C PHE A 91 -50.87 -15.92 -33.17
N ASN A 92 -50.61 -15.11 -34.20
CA ASN A 92 -49.41 -14.29 -34.39
C ASN A 92 -48.11 -15.11 -34.23
N ILE A 93 -48.09 -16.38 -34.65
CA ILE A 93 -46.94 -17.26 -34.48
C ILE A 93 -45.73 -16.80 -35.30
N GLU A 94 -45.99 -16.15 -36.43
CA GLU A 94 -45.01 -15.54 -37.32
C GLU A 94 -44.35 -14.31 -36.69
N LYS A 95 -44.91 -13.76 -35.59
CA LYS A 95 -44.30 -12.68 -34.80
C LYS A 95 -43.43 -13.17 -33.67
N ILE A 96 -43.40 -14.48 -33.41
CA ILE A 96 -42.53 -15.07 -32.38
C ILE A 96 -41.12 -15.22 -32.97
N PRO A 97 -40.07 -14.70 -32.31
CA PRO A 97 -38.70 -14.91 -32.75
C PRO A 97 -38.34 -16.40 -32.78
N VAL A 98 -37.82 -16.85 -33.93
CA VAL A 98 -37.39 -18.25 -34.14
C VAL A 98 -35.87 -18.40 -34.10
N SER A 99 -35.13 -17.29 -34.16
CA SER A 99 -33.69 -17.30 -34.02
C SER A 99 -33.17 -16.11 -33.22
N PHE A 100 -32.08 -16.35 -32.50
CA PHE A 100 -31.37 -15.37 -31.69
C PHE A 100 -29.89 -15.41 -32.09
N SER A 101 -29.31 -14.24 -32.30
CA SER A 101 -27.88 -14.08 -32.52
C SER A 101 -27.38 -12.87 -31.74
N MET A 102 -26.09 -12.82 -31.45
CA MET A 102 -25.46 -11.67 -30.81
C MET A 102 -24.16 -11.36 -31.53
N ASP A 103 -23.94 -10.10 -31.87
CA ASP A 103 -22.69 -9.67 -32.49
C ASP A 103 -21.57 -9.43 -31.46
N SER A 104 -20.38 -9.05 -31.94
CA SER A 104 -19.24 -8.75 -31.07
C SER A 104 -19.40 -7.50 -30.22
N SER A 105 -20.35 -6.63 -30.56
CA SER A 105 -20.66 -5.40 -29.83
C SER A 105 -21.68 -5.64 -28.71
N GLY A 106 -22.25 -6.85 -28.62
CA GLY A 106 -23.29 -7.18 -27.65
C GLY A 106 -24.70 -6.82 -28.11
N VAL A 107 -24.92 -6.63 -29.41
CA VAL A 107 -26.26 -6.41 -29.97
C VAL A 107 -26.91 -7.75 -30.25
N ILE A 108 -27.96 -8.07 -29.50
CA ILE A 108 -28.79 -9.24 -29.74
C ILE A 108 -29.74 -8.93 -30.90
N THR A 109 -29.73 -9.77 -31.93
CA THR A 109 -30.71 -9.74 -33.02
C THR A 109 -31.64 -10.94 -32.90
N MET A 110 -32.94 -10.64 -32.79
CA MET A 110 -34.04 -11.59 -32.76
C MET A 110 -34.74 -11.54 -34.11
N GLU A 111 -34.82 -12.68 -34.81
CA GLU A 111 -35.47 -12.76 -36.12
C GLU A 111 -36.63 -13.74 -36.06
N THR A 112 -37.79 -13.26 -36.48
CA THR A 112 -39.03 -14.03 -36.62
C THR A 112 -39.03 -14.83 -37.92
N ALA A 113 -39.94 -15.79 -38.06
CA ALA A 113 -40.02 -16.62 -39.26
C ALA A 113 -40.32 -15.82 -40.54
N ASP A 114 -41.03 -14.69 -40.41
CA ASP A 114 -41.33 -13.77 -41.52
C ASP A 114 -40.16 -12.83 -41.89
N GLY A 115 -39.01 -12.96 -41.21
CA GLY A 115 -37.82 -12.14 -41.44
C GLY A 115 -37.83 -10.77 -40.74
N THR A 116 -38.86 -10.46 -39.94
CA THR A 116 -38.87 -9.27 -39.08
C THR A 116 -37.76 -9.39 -38.03
N LYS A 117 -36.98 -8.32 -37.85
CA LYS A 117 -35.86 -8.28 -36.92
C LYS A 117 -36.07 -7.27 -35.81
N TRP A 118 -35.78 -7.70 -34.59
CA TRP A 118 -35.74 -6.86 -33.40
C TRP A 118 -34.32 -6.89 -32.84
N THR A 119 -33.81 -5.74 -32.44
CA THR A 119 -32.47 -5.64 -31.85
C THR A 119 -32.57 -5.15 -30.41
N ALA A 120 -31.68 -5.66 -29.56
CA ALA A 120 -31.49 -5.19 -28.21
C ALA A 120 -29.99 -5.06 -27.96
N ASP A 121 -29.53 -3.84 -27.74
CA ASP A 121 -28.13 -3.58 -27.40
C ASP A 121 -27.93 -3.78 -25.89
N ILE A 122 -27.31 -4.91 -25.52
CA ILE A 122 -26.91 -5.15 -24.13
C ILE A 122 -25.47 -4.70 -23.86
N GLY A 123 -24.71 -4.35 -24.91
CA GLY A 123 -23.40 -3.73 -24.80
C GLY A 123 -23.51 -2.35 -24.16
N GLU A 124 -24.49 -1.54 -24.57
CA GLU A 124 -24.78 -0.22 -23.98
C GLU A 124 -25.30 -0.28 -22.53
N VAL A 125 -25.88 -1.42 -22.10
CA VAL A 125 -26.43 -1.58 -20.73
C VAL A 125 -25.32 -1.71 -19.69
N ILE A 126 -24.12 -2.16 -20.09
CA ILE A 126 -22.94 -2.10 -19.24
C ILE A 126 -22.39 -0.67 -19.38
N PRO A 127 -22.47 0.20 -18.35
CA PRO A 127 -21.87 1.51 -18.46
C PRO A 127 -20.39 1.36 -18.81
N ASP A 128 -20.00 1.93 -19.95
CA ASP A 128 -18.60 2.04 -20.33
C ASP A 128 -17.89 2.92 -19.30
N TYR A 129 -17.23 2.29 -18.34
CA TYR A 129 -16.26 2.98 -17.51
C TYR A 129 -15.04 3.28 -18.38
N VAL A 130 -15.02 4.49 -18.93
CA VAL A 130 -13.85 5.01 -19.65
C VAL A 130 -12.83 5.47 -18.63
N PHE A 131 -11.81 4.65 -18.40
CA PHE A 131 -10.65 5.03 -17.63
C PHE A 131 -9.72 5.85 -18.52
N CYS A 132 -9.78 7.17 -18.40
CA CYS A 132 -8.89 8.07 -19.12
C CYS A 132 -7.53 8.11 -18.43
N ASP A 133 -6.46 7.85 -19.20
CA ASP A 133 -5.12 8.22 -18.79
C ASP A 133 -5.07 9.70 -18.46
N SER A 134 -4.37 10.02 -17.38
CA SER A 134 -4.08 11.40 -16.98
C SER A 134 -2.60 11.68 -17.15
N ASP A 135 -2.17 12.92 -16.93
CA ASP A 135 -0.74 13.25 -16.90
C ASP A 135 0.01 12.54 -15.77
N ARG A 136 -0.70 11.96 -14.78
CA ARG A 136 -0.12 11.29 -13.61
C ARG A 136 -0.31 9.79 -13.54
N VAL A 137 -1.45 9.30 -13.95
CA VAL A 137 -1.84 7.89 -13.83
C VAL A 137 -2.06 7.32 -15.21
N THR A 138 -1.42 6.19 -15.49
CA THR A 138 -1.65 5.37 -16.69
C THR A 138 -2.53 4.20 -16.31
N PHE A 139 -3.53 3.90 -17.13
CA PHE A 139 -4.37 2.71 -17.03
C PHE A 139 -4.01 1.73 -18.16
N THR A 140 -3.85 0.46 -17.82
CA THR A 140 -3.60 -0.61 -18.80
C THR A 140 -4.72 -1.64 -18.72
N LYS A 141 -5.35 -1.93 -19.86
CA LYS A 141 -6.38 -2.96 -20.00
C LYS A 141 -5.80 -4.20 -20.67
N THR A 142 -5.89 -5.34 -20.01
CA THR A 142 -5.38 -6.63 -20.50
C THR A 142 -6.51 -7.66 -20.55
N LYS A 143 -6.64 -8.39 -21.66
CA LYS A 143 -7.58 -9.51 -21.78
C LYS A 143 -6.95 -10.79 -21.25
N ASN A 144 -7.63 -11.44 -20.30
CA ASN A 144 -7.19 -12.69 -19.70
C ASN A 144 -7.55 -13.90 -20.59
N PRO A 145 -6.89 -15.06 -20.41
CA PRO A 145 -7.18 -16.27 -21.19
C PRO A 145 -8.62 -16.78 -21.06
N ASP A 146 -9.29 -16.51 -19.94
CA ASP A 146 -10.69 -16.87 -19.67
C ASP A 146 -11.71 -15.91 -20.33
N GLY A 147 -11.23 -14.88 -21.04
CA GLY A 147 -12.05 -13.89 -21.72
C GLY A 147 -12.42 -12.66 -20.88
N SER A 148 -12.08 -12.64 -19.59
CA SER A 148 -12.27 -11.45 -18.72
C SER A 148 -11.24 -10.35 -19.02
N TYR A 149 -11.47 -9.13 -18.53
CA TYR A 149 -10.52 -8.02 -18.63
C TYR A 149 -9.99 -7.62 -17.26
N SER A 150 -8.68 -7.44 -17.15
CA SER A 150 -7.99 -6.83 -16.01
C SER A 150 -7.63 -5.38 -16.34
N VAL A 151 -7.85 -4.46 -15.39
CA VAL A 151 -7.42 -3.07 -15.48
C VAL A 151 -6.39 -2.81 -14.38
N SER A 152 -5.18 -2.39 -14.73
CA SER A 152 -4.16 -1.93 -13.78
C SER A 152 -3.94 -0.43 -13.90
N ALA A 153 -3.56 0.20 -12.79
CA ALA A 153 -3.22 1.62 -12.73
C ALA A 153 -1.79 1.78 -12.19
N ASP A 154 -1.00 2.67 -12.79
CA ASP A 154 0.37 2.98 -12.37
C ASP A 154 0.64 4.49 -12.42
N ILE A 155 1.59 4.95 -11.61
CA ILE A 155 2.04 6.34 -11.58
C ILE A 155 3.09 6.54 -12.67
N LYS A 156 2.86 7.49 -13.58
CA LYS A 156 3.83 7.88 -14.60
C LYS A 156 5.10 8.37 -13.92
N LYS A 157 6.24 7.79 -14.29
CA LYS A 157 7.55 8.17 -13.74
C LYS A 157 7.79 9.67 -13.95
N GLY A 158 8.08 10.40 -12.87
CA GLY A 158 8.31 11.84 -12.91
C GLY A 158 7.06 12.72 -12.93
N SER A 159 5.86 12.14 -12.83
CA SER A 159 4.60 12.90 -12.86
C SER A 159 4.19 13.52 -11.51
N ILE A 160 4.87 13.14 -10.43
CA ILE A 160 4.67 13.71 -9.09
C ILE A 160 5.56 14.93 -8.95
N THR A 161 4.95 16.10 -8.86
CA THR A 161 5.63 17.40 -8.62
C THR A 161 5.67 17.71 -7.12
N GLU A 162 6.39 18.77 -6.75
CA GLU A 162 6.56 19.20 -5.35
C GLU A 162 5.22 19.45 -4.64
N ASP A 163 4.21 19.97 -5.35
CA ASP A 163 2.85 20.22 -4.83
C ASP A 163 2.14 18.95 -4.31
N TYR A 164 2.58 17.76 -4.74
CA TYR A 164 2.01 16.47 -4.35
C TYR A 164 2.85 15.74 -3.29
N LEU A 165 3.97 16.33 -2.88
CA LEU A 165 4.80 15.84 -1.81
C LEU A 165 4.39 16.49 -0.48
N ARG A 166 4.72 15.81 0.63
CA ARG A 166 4.43 16.32 1.98
C ARG A 166 5.17 17.65 2.19
N PRO A 167 4.57 18.74 2.68
CA PRO A 167 5.19 20.08 2.68
C PRO A 167 6.60 20.18 3.29
N ASP A 168 6.93 19.30 4.23
CA ASP A 168 8.20 19.20 4.94
C ASP A 168 9.20 18.20 4.33
N TYR A 169 8.92 17.59 3.18
CA TYR A 169 9.86 16.65 2.53
C TYR A 169 11.23 17.29 2.24
N LEU A 170 11.23 18.57 1.85
CA LEU A 170 12.45 19.35 1.66
C LEU A 170 13.16 19.66 2.97
N ALA A 171 12.43 19.84 4.08
CA ALA A 171 13.03 20.12 5.38
C ALA A 171 13.85 18.91 5.84
N ASP A 172 13.30 17.70 5.76
CA ASP A 172 14.00 16.46 6.10
C ASP A 172 15.26 16.28 5.23
N ILE A 173 15.14 16.46 3.91
CA ILE A 173 16.28 16.34 2.97
C ILE A 173 17.34 17.40 3.26
N THR A 174 16.94 18.64 3.49
CA THR A 174 17.87 19.76 3.73
C THR A 174 18.61 19.61 5.07
N VAL A 175 17.92 19.15 6.12
CA VAL A 175 18.52 18.86 7.43
C VAL A 175 19.54 17.72 7.33
N GLN A 176 19.20 16.64 6.60
CA GLN A 176 20.13 15.53 6.40
C GLN A 176 21.32 15.94 5.54
N ALA A 177 21.11 16.70 4.46
CA ALA A 177 22.20 17.23 3.63
C ALA A 177 23.13 18.16 4.42
N SER A 178 22.57 19.05 5.24
CA SER A 178 23.36 19.95 6.10
C SER A 178 24.15 19.18 7.16
N SER A 179 23.53 18.18 7.79
CA SER A 179 24.20 17.28 8.75
C SER A 179 25.35 16.50 8.11
N ALA A 180 25.15 16.01 6.88
CA ALA A 180 26.19 15.32 6.12
C ALA A 180 27.35 16.26 5.77
N GLN A 181 27.05 17.49 5.34
CA GLN A 181 28.08 18.49 5.04
C GLN A 181 28.87 18.91 6.28
N ALA A 182 28.19 19.12 7.42
CA ALA A 182 28.84 19.40 8.70
C ALA A 182 29.75 18.24 9.14
N SER A 183 29.26 17.00 9.02
CA SER A 183 30.04 15.80 9.35
C SER A 183 31.29 15.68 8.48
N ALA A 184 31.17 15.94 7.17
CA ALA A 184 32.31 15.96 6.25
C ALA A 184 33.35 17.03 6.61
N LYS A 185 32.89 18.23 7.00
CA LYS A 185 33.78 19.31 7.46
C LYS A 185 34.51 18.94 8.75
N SER A 186 33.80 18.42 9.75
CA SER A 186 34.40 17.98 11.01
C SER A 186 35.42 16.85 10.82
N ALA A 187 35.14 15.92 9.90
CA ALA A 187 36.10 14.87 9.55
C ALA A 187 37.36 15.44 8.89
N SER A 188 37.21 16.40 7.98
CA SER A 188 38.35 17.10 7.37
C SER A 188 39.20 17.83 8.41
N ASP A 189 38.57 18.60 9.30
CA ASP A 189 39.28 19.35 10.35
C ASP A 189 40.00 18.40 11.33
N SER A 190 39.39 17.26 11.62
CA SER A 190 40.01 16.24 12.48
C SER A 190 41.21 15.59 11.80
N ALA A 191 41.16 15.36 10.49
CA ALA A 191 42.28 14.85 9.72
C ALA A 191 43.45 15.85 9.68
N ASP A 192 43.16 17.14 9.48
CA ASP A 192 44.16 18.20 9.48
C ASP A 192 44.83 18.35 10.86
N ASN A 193 44.04 18.33 11.94
CA ASN A 193 44.56 18.36 13.30
C ASN A 193 45.42 17.12 13.61
N ALA A 194 44.98 15.92 13.22
CA ALA A 194 45.75 14.70 13.43
C ALA A 194 47.08 14.72 12.65
N ALA A 195 47.09 15.27 11.43
CA ALA A 195 48.31 15.45 10.65
C ALA A 195 49.27 16.44 11.33
N TYR A 196 48.76 17.56 11.84
CA TYR A 196 49.55 18.53 12.59
C TYR A 196 50.10 17.96 13.89
N ASP A 197 49.28 17.26 14.68
CA ASP A 197 49.70 16.62 15.93
C ASP A 197 50.78 15.55 15.70
N ALA A 198 50.67 14.79 14.59
CA ALA A 198 51.69 13.84 14.20
C ALA A 198 53.02 14.52 13.85
N GLN A 199 52.98 15.63 13.11
CA GLN A 199 54.17 16.44 12.81
C GLN A 199 54.78 17.03 14.09
N LEU A 200 53.95 17.52 15.02
CA LEU A 200 54.40 18.06 16.30
C LEU A 200 55.03 17.00 17.19
N ALA A 201 54.45 15.80 17.26
CA ALA A 201 55.06 14.67 17.96
C ALA A 201 56.41 14.30 17.34
N GLN A 202 56.52 14.29 16.00
CA GLN A 202 57.77 14.07 15.29
C GLN A 202 58.81 15.15 15.61
N SER A 203 58.42 16.43 15.62
CA SER A 203 59.26 17.57 15.99
C SER A 203 59.98 17.36 17.32
N TYR A 204 59.23 16.96 18.35
CA TYR A 204 59.79 16.78 19.69
C TYR A 204 60.60 15.49 19.85
N ALA A 205 60.22 14.43 19.15
CA ALA A 205 60.91 13.15 19.25
C ALA A 205 62.25 13.18 18.50
N VAL A 206 62.22 13.35 17.18
CA VAL A 206 63.39 13.17 16.30
C VAL A 206 63.75 14.42 15.51
N GLY A 207 62.88 15.43 15.47
CA GLY A 207 63.05 16.61 14.62
C GLY A 207 62.66 16.35 13.15
N GLY A 208 63.07 17.25 12.26
CA GLY A 208 62.84 17.16 10.82
C GLY A 208 61.36 17.25 10.37
N SER A 209 60.45 17.70 11.23
CA SER A 209 59.04 17.90 10.88
C SER A 209 58.78 19.22 10.14
N GLY A 210 59.67 20.20 10.32
CA GLY A 210 59.63 21.49 9.64
C GLY A 210 58.64 22.50 10.22
N ILE A 211 57.99 22.18 11.36
CA ILE A 211 57.00 23.07 12.00
C ILE A 211 57.57 23.91 13.15
N ARG A 212 58.74 23.56 13.70
CA ARG A 212 59.44 24.30 14.75
C ARG A 212 60.90 24.54 14.37
N GLU A 213 61.45 25.65 14.86
CA GLU A 213 62.87 25.95 14.72
C GLU A 213 63.75 25.06 15.62
N GLY A 214 64.98 24.77 15.17
CA GLY A 214 65.97 24.00 15.93
C GLY A 214 65.71 22.49 15.94
N GLU A 215 65.20 21.94 14.84
CA GLU A 215 64.90 20.51 14.66
C GLU A 215 65.96 19.74 13.84
N ASP A 216 67.16 20.29 13.67
CA ASP A 216 68.19 19.73 12.78
C ASP A 216 68.86 18.44 13.31
N SER A 217 68.45 17.98 14.49
CA SER A 217 68.99 16.81 15.19
C SER A 217 67.88 16.05 15.92
N ASP A 218 68.17 14.80 16.30
CA ASP A 218 67.32 14.03 17.21
C ASP A 218 67.12 14.81 18.52
N ASN A 219 65.96 15.44 18.66
CA ASN A 219 65.69 16.38 19.74
C ASN A 219 65.57 15.68 21.08
N ALA A 220 64.92 14.52 21.14
CA ALA A 220 64.85 13.74 22.38
C ALA A 220 66.24 13.33 22.85
N LYS A 221 67.09 12.87 21.93
CA LYS A 221 68.49 12.54 22.23
C LYS A 221 69.28 13.76 22.68
N LYS A 222 69.16 14.89 21.95
CA LYS A 222 69.88 16.13 22.28
C LYS A 222 69.49 16.67 23.65
N TYR A 223 68.20 16.76 23.96
CA TYR A 223 67.77 17.20 25.29
C TYR A 223 68.24 16.25 26.40
N ALA A 224 68.27 14.94 26.14
CA ALA A 224 68.82 13.98 27.09
C ALA A 224 70.34 14.15 27.29
N GLU A 225 71.08 14.42 26.22
CA GLU A 225 72.53 14.71 26.25
C GLU A 225 72.82 16.03 26.97
N ASP A 226 72.09 17.11 26.68
CA ASP A 226 72.23 18.42 27.32
C ASP A 226 71.90 18.34 28.82
N ALA A 227 70.86 17.60 29.20
CA ALA A 227 70.51 17.34 30.59
C ALA A 227 71.61 16.54 31.31
N LYS A 228 72.19 15.53 30.63
CA LYS A 228 73.32 14.76 31.18
C LYS A 228 74.57 15.62 31.34
N ALA A 229 74.93 16.41 30.33
CA ALA A 229 76.06 17.32 30.39
C ALA A 229 75.91 18.33 31.54
N SER A 230 74.72 18.92 31.71
CA SER A 230 74.42 19.82 32.82
C SER A 230 74.52 19.12 34.19
N SER A 231 74.09 17.85 34.27
CA SER A 231 74.25 17.04 35.48
C SER A 231 75.71 16.77 35.80
N ASP A 232 76.53 16.45 34.80
CA ASP A 232 77.95 16.15 34.99
C ASP A 232 78.75 17.41 35.38
N VAL A 233 78.47 18.56 34.76
CA VAL A 233 79.03 19.87 35.17
C VAL A 233 78.66 20.19 36.61
N SER A 234 77.42 19.90 37.02
CA SER A 234 76.97 20.10 38.39
C SER A 234 77.75 19.23 39.39
N LYS A 235 78.00 17.95 39.06
CA LYS A 235 78.82 17.06 39.90
C LYS A 235 80.26 17.55 40.01
N GLU A 236 80.86 17.95 38.91
CA GLU A 236 82.24 18.44 38.89
C GLU A 236 82.40 19.72 39.72
N CYS A 237 81.45 20.67 39.60
CA CYS A 237 81.41 21.87 40.42
C CYS A 237 81.37 21.54 41.92
N VAL A 238 80.52 20.58 42.32
CA VAL A 238 80.45 20.11 43.71
C VAL A 238 81.79 19.54 44.17
N THR A 239 82.45 18.71 43.36
CA THR A 239 83.78 18.17 43.68
C THR A 239 84.82 19.27 43.88
N GLN A 240 84.92 20.24 42.95
CA GLN A 240 85.87 21.35 43.07
C GLN A 240 85.62 22.22 44.31
N VAL A 241 84.35 22.46 44.65
CA VAL A 241 83.98 23.22 45.87
C VAL A 241 84.40 22.47 47.12
N VAL A 242 84.23 21.15 47.16
CA VAL A 242 84.67 20.31 48.29
C VAL A 242 86.20 20.30 48.40
N GLU A 243 86.92 20.12 47.30
CA GLU A 243 88.39 20.13 47.28
C GLU A 243 88.95 21.46 47.77
N LYS A 244 88.50 22.58 47.20
CA LYS A 244 88.93 23.92 47.64
C LYS A 244 88.51 24.23 49.08
N GLY A 245 87.36 23.72 49.51
CA GLY A 245 86.92 23.80 50.90
C GLY A 245 87.90 23.10 51.84
N ASN A 246 88.33 21.88 51.50
CA ASN A 246 89.31 21.12 52.27
C ASN A 246 90.70 21.79 52.25
N GLU A 247 91.17 22.26 51.09
CA GLU A 247 92.44 23.00 50.98
C GLU A 247 92.45 24.25 51.89
N ALA A 248 91.34 24.99 51.92
CA ALA A 248 91.20 26.16 52.80
C ALA A 248 91.25 25.77 54.29
N VAL A 249 90.63 24.65 54.67
CA VAL A 249 90.70 24.12 56.04
C VAL A 249 92.13 23.72 56.40
N ASP A 250 92.85 23.03 55.50
CA ASP A 250 94.24 22.61 55.70
C ASP A 250 95.18 23.81 55.86
N MET A 251 95.00 24.86 55.05
CA MET A 251 95.75 26.12 55.20
C MET A 251 95.53 26.77 56.58
N ILE A 252 94.29 26.76 57.07
CA ILE A 252 93.97 27.29 58.41
C ILE A 252 94.69 26.45 59.48
N ASN A 253 94.58 25.13 59.41
CA ASN A 253 95.20 24.22 60.38
C ASN A 253 96.72 24.38 60.42
N ASN A 254 97.39 24.42 59.26
CA ASN A 254 98.83 24.66 59.17
C ASN A 254 99.23 26.00 59.79
N ALA A 255 98.48 27.07 59.55
CA ALA A 255 98.77 28.39 60.11
C ALA A 255 98.59 28.45 61.65
N TRP A 256 97.86 27.51 62.24
CA TRP A 256 97.70 27.40 63.69
C TRP A 256 98.84 26.60 64.33
N ASP A 257 99.34 25.55 63.66
CA ASP A 257 100.39 24.66 64.20
C ASP A 257 101.75 25.38 64.41
N VAL A 258 102.09 26.38 63.57
CA VAL A 258 103.34 27.16 63.70
C VAL A 258 103.27 28.25 64.80
N ALA A 259 102.10 28.47 65.40
CA ALA A 259 101.81 29.68 66.18
C ALA A 259 101.89 29.49 67.71
N THR A 260 102.69 28.57 68.24
CA THR A 260 102.82 28.41 69.69
C THR A 260 103.71 29.52 70.26
N PRO A 261 103.19 30.48 71.05
CA PRO A 261 104.01 31.54 71.63
C PRO A 261 104.88 31.01 72.76
N ASN A 262 106.17 31.35 72.74
CA ASN A 262 107.08 31.05 73.85
C ASN A 262 107.80 32.33 74.30
N PHE A 263 108.06 32.41 75.60
CA PHE A 263 108.87 33.48 76.18
C PHE A 263 110.19 32.90 76.64
N VAL A 264 111.27 33.36 76.04
CA VAL A 264 112.64 32.89 76.32
C VAL A 264 113.45 34.05 76.86
N VAL A 265 114.15 33.87 77.98
CA VAL A 265 115.02 34.92 78.51
C VAL A 265 116.34 34.88 77.77
N ASN A 266 116.74 35.98 77.13
CA ASN A 266 118.09 36.14 76.61
C ASN A 266 119.05 36.29 77.79
N LEU A 267 119.79 35.22 78.09
CA LEU A 267 120.66 35.16 79.27
C LEU A 267 121.86 36.12 79.21
N ALA A 268 122.21 36.66 78.03
CA ALA A 268 123.32 37.60 77.88
C ALA A 268 122.92 39.05 78.21
N THR A 269 121.68 39.45 77.87
CA THR A 269 121.17 40.81 78.13
C THR A 269 120.21 40.87 79.32
N GLY A 270 119.69 39.72 79.78
CA GLY A 270 118.65 39.64 80.79
C GLY A 270 117.24 40.01 80.29
N HIS A 271 117.08 40.28 78.98
CA HIS A 271 115.79 40.65 78.40
C HIS A 271 114.92 39.41 78.14
N LEU A 272 113.61 39.53 78.39
CA LEU A 272 112.63 38.53 77.98
C LEU A 272 112.32 38.70 76.48
N MET A 273 112.58 37.66 75.70
CA MET A 273 112.29 37.58 74.27
C MET A 273 110.97 36.83 74.05
N TYR A 274 110.16 37.31 73.11
CA TYR A 274 109.02 36.57 72.58
C TYR A 274 109.46 35.90 71.28
N GLU A 275 109.42 34.57 71.23
CA GLU A 275 109.80 33.77 70.08
C GLU A 275 108.74 32.72 69.79
N GLY A 276 108.44 32.51 68.51
CA GLY A 276 107.28 31.72 68.10
C GLY A 276 105.96 32.44 68.40
N GLY A 277 104.97 32.27 67.53
CA GLY A 277 103.71 33.02 67.57
C GLY A 277 103.57 34.04 66.43
N ARG A 278 102.34 34.52 66.18
CA ARG A 278 102.01 35.33 64.99
C ARG A 278 102.42 36.80 65.07
N PHE A 279 102.81 37.29 66.25
CA PHE A 279 103.06 38.70 66.47
C PHE A 279 104.53 38.96 66.80
N VAL A 280 105.15 39.94 66.16
CA VAL A 280 106.45 40.46 66.57
C VAL A 280 106.20 41.64 67.51
N PHE A 281 106.87 41.63 68.65
CA PHE A 281 106.88 42.75 69.59
C PHE A 281 108.27 43.39 69.56
N ALA A 282 108.34 44.67 69.21
CA ALA A 282 109.58 45.44 69.17
C ALA A 282 109.42 46.73 69.99
N VAL A 283 110.44 47.10 70.75
CA VAL A 283 110.43 48.36 71.50
C VAL A 283 111.06 49.45 70.64
N LYS A 284 110.33 50.54 70.39
CA LYS A 284 110.80 51.65 69.57
C LYS A 284 111.96 52.38 70.25
N GLU A 285 113.11 52.39 69.60
CA GLU A 285 114.32 53.05 70.08
C GLU A 285 114.09 54.57 70.21
N GLY A 286 114.39 55.13 71.38
CA GLY A 286 114.23 56.56 71.68
C GLY A 286 112.91 56.96 72.35
N THR A 287 111.83 56.17 72.26
CA THR A 287 110.57 56.43 73.00
C THR A 287 110.21 55.37 74.03
N GLY A 288 110.71 54.14 73.88
CA GLY A 288 110.39 53.02 74.79
C GLY A 288 108.98 52.47 74.62
N HIS A 289 108.24 52.89 73.59
CA HIS A 289 106.91 52.35 73.29
C HIS A 289 107.03 50.95 72.69
N LEU A 290 106.19 50.02 73.15
CA LEU A 290 106.04 48.71 72.54
C LEU A 290 105.24 48.85 71.24
N GLU A 291 105.86 48.56 70.11
CA GLU A 291 105.21 48.38 68.82
C GLU A 291 105.01 46.88 68.60
N TRP A 292 103.84 46.50 68.08
CA TRP A 292 103.54 45.12 67.72
C TRP A 292 103.06 45.05 66.28
N GLY A 293 103.40 43.96 65.60
CA GLY A 293 103.03 43.71 64.20
C GLY A 293 102.92 42.22 63.92
N LEU A 294 102.41 41.85 62.74
CA LEU A 294 102.41 40.46 62.29
C LEU A 294 103.81 40.06 61.83
N VAL A 295 104.21 38.82 62.11
CA VAL A 295 105.33 38.19 61.42
C VAL A 295 104.91 38.06 59.96
N VAL A 296 105.62 38.74 59.05
CA VAL A 296 105.48 38.53 57.60
C VAL A 296 106.51 37.50 57.16
#